data_AF-A0A7X8UR32-F1
#
_entry.id   AF-A0A7X8UR32-F1
#
_cell.length_a   1.000
_cell.length_b   1.000
_cell.length_c   1.000
_cell.angle_alpha   90.00
_cell.angle_beta   90.00
_cell.angle_gamma   90.00
#
_symmetry.space_group_name_H-M   'P 1'
#
loop_
_entity.id
_entity.type
_entity.pdbx_description
1 polymer ?
#
loop_
_entity_poly.entity_id
_entity_poly.type
_entity_poly.pdbx_seq_one_letter_code
_entity_poly.pdbx_strand_id
1 'polypeptide(L)'
;MIDSRPMKRLVAICVLALAQLCWAADGHRPRIGMFWSPADIASEPLANIARHDVIVMSIQELGLHWRYAPWPALSETIDQNSIMTARSNLLGIKRLNPHAIVCFEVYFFEDLENHYPPDSPWWLRDERGQRVQFFPGAYRMDLNNEDYVMHVARRIRAINDAAPQAGIFLDNVHLEGKAGWIKLLEEVRQTCKPTLKLLVNAGWKSRNMEWIAPYVNGFEFEDAVSHVDDGDTEAFYSRIAELDKLTRRPLMSVNEVYGPRDDTQRMLREYIRTLVYTDAAFLYADSTHGHKHGWHAIWDAQLGDALDAAVVPAAGALADRKFEHGRVLWLPASARQARRVELGERMIDAVSGACVTAVTIESGSGVILLSSPSP
;
A
#
# COMPACT_ATOMS: atom_id res chain seq x y z
N MET A 1 57.27 16.40 -2.54
CA MET A 1 56.08 15.56 -2.80
C MET A 1 55.32 15.45 -1.50
N ILE A 2 54.30 16.29 -1.31
CA ILE A 2 53.41 16.27 -0.15
C ILE A 2 52.10 15.65 -0.68
N ASP A 3 51.76 14.49 -0.12
CA ASP A 3 50.66 13.65 -0.56
C ASP A 3 49.31 14.24 -0.10
N SER A 4 48.49 14.67 -1.05
CA SER A 4 47.23 15.40 -0.86
C SER A 4 46.03 14.45 -0.72
N ARG A 5 46.11 13.45 0.17
CA ARG A 5 45.07 12.43 0.34
C ARG A 5 44.56 12.20 1.78
N PRO A 6 44.01 13.23 2.47
CA PRO A 6 42.96 12.93 3.45
C PRO A 6 41.69 13.77 3.34
N MET A 7 41.60 14.76 2.45
CA MET A 7 40.46 15.69 2.44
C MET A 7 39.21 15.21 1.68
N LYS A 8 39.35 14.25 0.74
CA LYS A 8 38.20 13.77 -0.06
C LYS A 8 37.33 12.73 0.66
N ARG A 9 37.83 12.06 1.70
CA ARG A 9 37.04 11.08 2.48
C ARG A 9 36.20 11.73 3.58
N LEU A 10 36.65 12.83 4.17
CA LEU A 10 35.86 13.54 5.18
C LEU A 10 34.62 14.24 4.59
N VAL A 11 34.72 14.80 3.39
CA VAL A 11 33.60 15.48 2.72
C VAL A 11 32.52 14.48 2.28
N ALA A 12 32.90 13.29 1.79
CA ALA A 12 31.94 12.25 1.41
C ALA A 12 31.21 11.64 2.63
N ILE A 13 31.88 11.52 3.78
CA ILE A 13 31.27 11.04 5.02
C ILE A 13 30.34 12.10 5.62
N CYS A 14 30.68 13.39 5.53
CA CYS A 14 29.77 14.46 5.95
C CYS A 14 28.53 14.58 5.05
N VAL A 15 28.63 14.36 3.73
CA VAL A 15 27.47 14.42 2.81
C VAL A 15 26.52 13.22 3.01
N LEU A 16 27.03 12.02 3.27
CA LEU A 16 26.21 10.84 3.61
C LEU A 16 25.59 10.92 5.02
N ALA A 17 26.31 11.48 5.99
CA ALA A 17 25.78 11.71 7.33
C ALA A 17 24.71 12.83 7.35
N LEU A 18 24.88 13.90 6.54
CA LEU A 18 23.86 14.93 6.38
C LEU A 18 22.61 14.40 5.65
N ALA A 19 22.76 13.49 4.68
CA ALA A 19 21.62 12.83 4.03
C ALA A 19 20.84 11.89 4.97
N GLN A 20 21.50 11.28 5.96
CA GLN A 20 20.84 10.46 6.99
C GLN A 20 20.25 11.28 8.15
N LEU A 21 20.74 12.50 8.38
CA LEU A 21 20.23 13.43 9.41
C LEU A 21 19.14 14.38 8.89
N CYS A 22 18.88 14.44 7.58
CA CYS A 22 17.81 15.25 6.96
C CYS A 22 16.47 14.52 6.79
N TRP A 23 16.29 13.34 7.38
CA TRP A 23 15.00 12.66 7.43
C TRP A 23 13.95 13.33 8.32
N ALA A 24 14.36 14.35 9.08
CA ALA A 24 13.51 15.13 9.98
C ALA A 24 13.23 16.55 9.46
N ALA A 25 13.30 16.77 8.14
CA ALA A 25 12.63 17.91 7.53
C ALA A 25 11.24 17.45 7.09
N ASP A 26 10.21 18.21 7.45
CA ASP A 26 8.77 18.00 7.22
C ASP A 26 8.35 17.92 5.73
N GLY A 27 9.20 17.40 4.84
CA GLY A 27 8.90 17.21 3.44
C GLY A 27 8.07 15.95 3.22
N HIS A 28 6.78 16.15 2.95
CA HIS A 28 5.89 15.08 2.54
C HIS A 28 6.37 14.49 1.21
N ARG A 29 6.67 13.19 1.18
CA ARG A 29 6.85 12.44 -0.07
C ARG A 29 5.52 11.78 -0.47
N PRO A 30 5.35 11.38 -1.73
CA PRO A 30 4.20 10.59 -2.10
C PRO A 30 4.13 9.26 -1.34
N ARG A 31 2.91 8.78 -1.11
CA ARG A 31 2.66 7.65 -0.21
C ARG A 31 3.06 6.33 -0.84
N ILE A 32 3.87 5.55 -0.11
CA ILE A 32 4.35 4.23 -0.56
C ILE A 32 3.77 3.12 0.31
N GLY A 33 3.28 2.05 -0.32
CA GLY A 33 2.75 0.86 0.35
C GLY A 33 3.83 -0.16 0.72
N MET A 34 3.53 -1.06 1.66
CA MET A 34 4.32 -2.23 2.01
C MET A 34 3.39 -3.37 2.40
N PHE A 35 3.54 -4.52 1.75
CA PHE A 35 2.70 -5.69 1.99
C PHE A 35 3.59 -6.88 2.35
N TRP A 36 3.53 -7.28 3.63
CA TRP A 36 4.27 -8.37 4.28
C TRP A 36 5.81 -8.27 4.29
N SER A 37 6.43 -7.73 3.24
CA SER A 37 7.88 -7.66 3.10
C SER A 37 8.34 -6.19 3.10
N PRO A 38 9.31 -5.79 3.94
CA PRO A 38 9.95 -4.49 3.80
C PRO A 38 10.86 -4.45 2.58
N ALA A 39 11.22 -3.24 2.12
CA ALA A 39 12.12 -3.05 0.98
C ALA A 39 13.48 -3.72 1.22
N ASP A 40 14.06 -4.34 0.17
CA ASP A 40 15.37 -5.00 0.20
C ASP A 40 16.51 -3.97 0.19
N ILE A 41 16.73 -3.33 1.35
CA ILE A 41 17.75 -2.32 1.57
C ILE A 41 18.48 -2.55 2.90
N ALA A 42 19.74 -2.14 2.96
CA ALA A 42 20.50 -2.10 4.20
C ALA A 42 19.97 -0.96 5.11
N SER A 43 19.22 -1.31 6.14
CA SER A 43 18.64 -0.37 7.11
C SER A 43 18.34 -1.09 8.42
N GLU A 44 18.26 -0.32 9.52
CA GLU A 44 17.62 -0.81 10.74
C GLU A 44 16.18 -1.26 10.43
N PRO A 45 15.73 -2.43 10.93
CA PRO A 45 14.46 -3.04 10.51
C PRO A 45 13.24 -2.12 10.69
N LEU A 46 13.11 -1.47 11.85
CA LEU A 46 11.98 -0.59 12.15
C LEU A 46 12.01 0.69 11.29
N ALA A 47 13.20 1.21 11.01
CA ALA A 47 13.37 2.36 10.12
C ALA A 47 13.04 2.01 8.67
N ASN A 48 13.31 0.78 8.24
CA ASN A 48 12.92 0.29 6.92
C ASN A 48 11.40 0.17 6.80
N ILE A 49 10.74 -0.42 7.81
CA ILE A 49 9.26 -0.47 7.86
C ILE A 49 8.68 0.96 7.79
N ALA A 50 9.23 1.89 8.59
CA ALA A 50 8.78 3.28 8.62
C ALA A 50 9.06 4.08 7.32
N ARG A 51 9.75 3.52 6.32
CA ARG A 51 9.81 4.12 4.96
C ARG A 51 8.48 4.09 4.23
N HIS A 52 7.50 3.37 4.72
CA HIS A 52 6.24 3.16 4.04
C HIS A 52 5.12 3.88 4.81
N ASP A 53 4.04 4.18 4.11
CA ASP A 53 2.91 4.98 4.60
C ASP A 53 1.68 4.11 4.84
N VAL A 54 1.45 3.09 4.00
CA VAL A 54 0.43 2.05 4.23
C VAL A 54 1.15 0.72 4.37
N ILE A 55 1.02 0.08 5.53
CA ILE A 55 1.88 -1.02 5.93
C ILE A 55 1.02 -2.20 6.36
N VAL A 56 1.15 -3.34 5.70
CA VAL A 56 0.50 -4.60 6.06
C VAL A 56 1.54 -5.58 6.57
N MET A 57 1.25 -6.21 7.71
CA MET A 57 2.10 -7.23 8.32
C MET A 57 1.30 -8.10 9.30
N SER A 58 1.91 -9.18 9.79
CA SER A 58 1.35 -9.99 10.87
C SER A 58 1.47 -9.29 12.22
N ILE A 59 0.64 -9.71 13.19
CA ILE A 59 0.73 -9.18 14.55
C ILE A 59 2.07 -9.52 15.22
N GLN A 60 2.66 -10.66 14.87
CA GLN A 60 3.88 -11.20 15.46
C GLN A 60 5.12 -10.42 15.06
N GLU A 61 5.14 -9.83 13.86
CA GLU A 61 6.27 -9.00 13.39
C GLU A 61 6.47 -7.75 14.24
N LEU A 62 5.42 -7.25 14.90
CA LEU A 62 5.53 -6.19 15.90
C LEU A 62 5.56 -6.71 17.34
N GLY A 63 5.64 -8.03 17.53
CA GLY A 63 5.74 -8.65 18.85
C GLY A 63 4.42 -8.73 19.60
N LEU A 64 3.28 -8.69 18.90
CA LEU A 64 1.97 -9.02 19.47
C LEU A 64 1.68 -10.51 19.23
N HIS A 65 1.20 -11.20 20.27
CA HIS A 65 0.99 -12.64 20.20
C HIS A 65 -0.43 -13.02 20.62
N TRP A 66 -1.03 -13.93 19.85
CA TRP A 66 -2.21 -14.66 20.29
C TRP A 66 -1.86 -15.50 21.52
N ARG A 67 -2.79 -15.62 22.47
CA ARG A 67 -2.69 -16.65 23.51
C ARG A 67 -2.68 -18.01 22.83
N TYR A 68 -1.84 -18.92 23.34
CA TYR A 68 -1.73 -20.27 22.80
C TYR A 68 -3.09 -20.96 22.69
N ALA A 69 -3.32 -21.55 21.52
CA ALA A 69 -4.36 -22.52 21.26
C ALA A 69 -3.73 -23.68 20.47
N PRO A 70 -4.24 -24.92 20.59
CA PRO A 70 -3.74 -26.05 19.80
C PRO A 70 -3.79 -25.80 18.28
N TRP A 71 -4.74 -24.98 17.84
CA TRP A 71 -4.91 -24.51 16.49
C TRP A 71 -4.81 -22.97 16.50
N PRO A 72 -3.81 -22.35 15.87
CA PRO A 72 -3.51 -20.93 16.01
C PRO A 72 -4.70 -20.00 15.78
N ALA A 73 -5.55 -20.34 14.81
CA ALA A 73 -6.66 -19.49 14.44
C ALA A 73 -7.86 -19.58 15.38
N LEU A 74 -7.95 -20.59 16.25
CA LEU A 74 -8.98 -20.65 17.30
C LEU A 74 -8.78 -19.62 18.43
N SER A 75 -7.63 -18.96 18.49
CA SER A 75 -7.37 -17.98 19.54
C SER A 75 -8.13 -16.68 19.30
N GLU A 76 -8.97 -16.29 20.28
CA GLU A 76 -9.71 -15.03 20.30
C GLU A 76 -9.13 -14.01 21.29
N THR A 77 -7.99 -14.33 21.92
CA THR A 77 -7.42 -13.48 22.97
C THR A 77 -5.94 -13.23 22.76
N ILE A 78 -5.51 -12.01 23.02
CA ILE A 78 -4.10 -11.59 22.95
C ILE A 78 -3.40 -11.88 24.27
N ASP A 79 -2.17 -12.37 24.21
CA ASP A 79 -1.30 -12.46 25.37
C ASP A 79 -0.97 -11.04 25.88
N GLN A 80 -1.42 -10.74 27.10
CA GLN A 80 -1.27 -9.43 27.72
C GLN A 80 0.20 -8.99 27.83
N ASN A 81 1.13 -9.95 27.98
CA ASN A 81 2.55 -9.66 28.09
C ASN A 81 3.16 -9.13 26.77
N SER A 82 2.51 -9.42 25.63
CA SER A 82 2.97 -8.99 24.31
C SER A 82 2.52 -7.57 23.93
N ILE A 83 1.48 -7.04 24.60
CA ILE A 83 0.81 -5.79 24.22
C ILE A 83 1.75 -4.58 24.30
N MET A 84 2.54 -4.48 25.37
CA MET A 84 3.42 -3.33 25.57
C MET A 84 4.52 -3.24 24.50
N THR A 85 5.09 -4.39 24.11
CA THR A 85 6.08 -4.48 23.04
C THR A 85 5.48 -4.00 21.72
N ALA A 86 4.32 -4.52 21.33
CA ALA A 86 3.64 -4.14 20.09
C ALA A 86 3.29 -2.66 20.03
N ARG A 87 2.76 -2.11 21.13
CA ARG A 87 2.46 -0.67 21.22
C ARG A 87 3.73 0.17 21.12
N SER A 88 4.83 -0.25 21.73
CA SER A 88 6.12 0.44 21.63
C SER A 88 6.65 0.44 20.20
N ASN A 89 6.57 -0.69 19.50
CA ASN A 89 7.00 -0.80 18.10
C ASN A 89 6.13 0.06 17.16
N LEU A 90 4.80 0.03 17.32
CA LEU A 90 3.88 0.90 16.58
C LEU A 90 4.18 2.39 16.82
N LEU A 91 4.46 2.79 18.07
CA LEU A 91 4.87 4.16 18.39
C LEU A 91 6.23 4.50 17.78
N GLY A 92 7.17 3.55 17.74
CA GLY A 92 8.46 3.71 17.08
C GLY A 92 8.32 4.01 15.59
N ILE A 93 7.49 3.23 14.88
CA ILE A 93 7.15 3.49 13.48
C ILE A 93 6.53 4.88 13.34
N LYS A 94 5.54 5.22 14.17
CA LYS A 94 4.84 6.50 14.09
C LYS A 94 5.73 7.72 14.36
N ARG A 95 6.78 7.57 15.19
CA ARG A 95 7.77 8.63 15.43
C ARG A 95 8.68 8.85 14.23
N LEU A 96 9.01 7.79 13.49
CA LEU A 96 9.84 7.85 12.30
C LEU A 96 9.03 8.28 11.07
N ASN A 97 7.77 7.89 10.99
CA ASN A 97 6.82 8.33 9.96
C ASN A 97 5.46 8.68 10.60
N PRO A 98 5.18 9.97 10.85
CA PRO A 98 3.89 10.44 11.36
C PRO A 98 2.69 10.15 10.46
N HIS A 99 2.89 9.77 9.20
CA HIS A 99 1.82 9.44 8.24
C HIS A 99 1.53 7.93 8.17
N ALA A 100 2.42 7.10 8.70
CA ALA A 100 2.27 5.64 8.64
C ALA A 100 0.93 5.16 9.24
N ILE A 101 0.28 4.27 8.49
CA ILE A 101 -0.89 3.48 8.85
C ILE A 101 -0.47 2.01 8.78
N VAL A 102 -0.30 1.40 9.95
CA VAL A 102 0.00 -0.03 10.08
C VAL A 102 -1.29 -0.80 10.22
N CYS A 103 -1.49 -1.81 9.39
CA CYS A 103 -2.61 -2.73 9.39
C CYS A 103 -2.11 -4.15 9.68
N PHE A 104 -2.77 -4.85 10.59
CA PHE A 104 -2.49 -6.25 10.84
C PHE A 104 -3.38 -7.16 10.00
N GLU A 105 -2.77 -8.14 9.35
CA GLU A 105 -3.50 -9.17 8.62
C GLU A 105 -4.33 -10.05 9.54
N VAL A 106 -5.57 -10.29 9.13
CA VAL A 106 -6.44 -11.31 9.70
C VAL A 106 -7.05 -12.12 8.56
N TYR A 107 -6.80 -13.43 8.56
CA TYR A 107 -7.41 -14.37 7.62
C TYR A 107 -8.93 -14.39 7.75
N PHE A 108 -9.63 -14.38 6.61
CA PHE A 108 -11.10 -14.45 6.58
C PHE A 108 -11.65 -15.30 5.45
N PHE A 109 -11.31 -15.01 4.19
CA PHE A 109 -11.84 -15.75 3.03
C PHE A 109 -11.23 -17.16 2.92
N GLU A 110 -9.95 -17.27 3.22
CA GLU A 110 -9.17 -18.49 3.30
C GLU A 110 -8.36 -18.53 4.60
N ASP A 111 -7.85 -19.71 4.96
CA ASP A 111 -6.89 -19.86 6.03
C ASP A 111 -5.92 -21.03 5.75
N LEU A 112 -4.80 -21.08 6.47
CA LEU A 112 -3.78 -22.13 6.32
C LEU A 112 -4.28 -23.48 6.86
N GLU A 113 -3.83 -24.57 6.23
CA GLU A 113 -4.36 -25.92 6.51
C GLU A 113 -4.24 -26.39 7.97
N ASN A 114 -3.31 -25.80 8.73
CA ASN A 114 -2.98 -26.11 10.11
C ASN A 114 -3.49 -25.05 11.12
N HIS A 115 -4.31 -24.11 10.67
CA HIS A 115 -4.85 -23.03 11.51
C HIS A 115 -6.13 -23.41 12.26
N TYR A 116 -6.91 -24.36 11.73
CA TYR A 116 -8.09 -24.99 12.37
C TYR A 116 -8.02 -26.52 12.28
N PRO A 117 -8.76 -27.26 13.14
CA PRO A 117 -8.89 -28.71 13.01
C PRO A 117 -9.32 -29.13 11.59
N PRO A 118 -8.82 -30.23 11.01
CA PRO A 118 -9.18 -30.67 9.66
C PRO A 118 -10.68 -30.95 9.47
N ASP A 119 -11.38 -31.30 10.55
CA ASP A 119 -12.82 -31.56 10.63
C ASP A 119 -13.64 -30.34 11.07
N SER A 120 -13.02 -29.17 11.24
CA SER A 120 -13.73 -27.94 11.60
C SER A 120 -14.92 -27.68 10.67
N PRO A 121 -16.10 -27.28 11.21
CA PRO A 121 -17.28 -26.92 10.42
C PRO A 121 -17.11 -25.58 9.70
N TRP A 122 -16.02 -24.86 9.93
CA TRP A 122 -15.76 -23.55 9.33
C TRP A 122 -15.03 -23.65 7.99
N TRP A 123 -14.49 -24.82 7.62
CA TRP A 123 -13.94 -25.04 6.28
C TRP A 123 -15.07 -25.10 5.25
N LEU A 124 -14.92 -24.39 4.12
CA LEU A 124 -15.79 -24.59 2.97
C LEU A 124 -15.54 -25.99 2.41
N ARG A 125 -16.62 -26.75 2.19
CA ARG A 125 -16.56 -28.09 1.63
C ARG A 125 -17.35 -28.20 0.33
N ASP A 126 -16.81 -29.01 -0.58
CA ASP A 126 -17.51 -29.38 -1.81
C ASP A 126 -18.61 -30.42 -1.54
N GLU A 127 -19.33 -30.80 -2.61
CA GLU A 127 -20.40 -31.81 -2.55
C GLU A 127 -19.93 -33.19 -2.07
N ARG A 128 -18.61 -33.46 -2.10
CA ARG A 128 -17.98 -34.70 -1.63
C ARG A 128 -17.47 -34.58 -0.18
N GLY A 129 -17.73 -33.47 0.48
CA GLY A 129 -17.27 -33.18 1.84
C GLY A 129 -15.79 -32.84 1.95
N GLN A 130 -15.09 -32.61 0.83
CA GLN A 130 -13.67 -32.25 0.82
C GLN A 130 -13.50 -30.74 0.99
N ARG A 131 -12.43 -30.31 1.69
CA ARG A 131 -12.11 -28.88 1.83
C ARG A 131 -11.82 -28.28 0.45
N VAL A 132 -12.40 -27.11 0.16
CA VAL A 132 -12.16 -26.40 -1.09
C VAL A 132 -10.82 -25.67 -1.01
N GLN A 133 -9.84 -26.11 -1.78
CA GLN A 133 -8.51 -25.50 -1.81
C GLN A 133 -8.53 -24.16 -2.54
N PHE A 134 -7.82 -23.16 -2.02
CA PHE A 134 -7.60 -21.87 -2.68
C PHE A 134 -6.23 -21.83 -3.38
N PHE A 135 -5.16 -22.04 -2.61
CA PHE A 135 -3.79 -22.25 -3.13
C PHE A 135 -3.09 -23.37 -2.35
N PRO A 136 -1.90 -23.86 -2.76
CA PRO A 136 -1.15 -24.89 -2.03
C PRO A 136 -0.95 -24.54 -0.54
N GLY A 137 -1.58 -25.31 0.35
CA GLY A 137 -1.50 -25.10 1.80
C GLY A 137 -2.58 -24.19 2.41
N ALA A 138 -3.46 -23.58 1.61
CA ALA A 138 -4.58 -22.76 2.08
C ALA A 138 -5.93 -23.20 1.52
N TYR A 139 -6.95 -23.15 2.37
CA TYR A 139 -8.29 -23.63 2.08
C TYR A 139 -9.32 -22.53 2.36
N ARG A 140 -10.37 -22.52 1.54
CA ARG A 140 -11.48 -21.56 1.68
C ARG A 140 -12.27 -21.81 2.95
N MET A 141 -12.72 -20.72 3.55
CA MET A 141 -13.59 -20.72 4.72
C MET A 141 -15.05 -20.58 4.29
N ASP A 142 -15.97 -21.18 5.05
CA ASP A 142 -17.40 -21.05 4.80
C ASP A 142 -17.92 -19.73 5.35
N LEU A 143 -17.97 -18.71 4.49
CA LEU A 143 -18.46 -17.37 4.86
C LEU A 143 -19.97 -17.32 5.14
N ASN A 144 -20.72 -18.40 4.91
CA ASN A 144 -22.11 -18.51 5.34
C ASN A 144 -22.24 -19.04 6.77
N ASN A 145 -21.16 -19.59 7.34
CA ASN A 145 -21.14 -20.04 8.72
C ASN A 145 -21.03 -18.83 9.66
N GLU A 146 -22.15 -18.46 10.26
CA GLU A 146 -22.24 -17.30 11.15
C GLU A 146 -21.29 -17.40 12.36
N ASP A 147 -21.11 -18.60 12.92
CA ASP A 147 -20.21 -18.80 14.06
C ASP A 147 -18.75 -18.48 13.69
N TYR A 148 -18.33 -18.91 12.49
CA TYR A 148 -17.02 -18.53 11.94
C TYR A 148 -16.88 -17.02 11.74
N VAL A 149 -17.87 -16.37 11.11
CA VAL A 149 -17.84 -14.92 10.87
C VAL A 149 -17.73 -14.15 12.19
N MET A 150 -18.50 -14.54 13.20
CA MET A 150 -18.46 -13.92 14.53
C MET A 150 -17.16 -14.23 15.27
N HIS A 151 -16.57 -15.40 15.07
CA HIS A 151 -15.25 -15.75 15.59
C HIS A 151 -14.17 -14.80 15.05
N VAL A 152 -14.14 -14.58 13.74
CA VAL A 152 -13.18 -13.64 13.12
C VAL A 152 -13.41 -12.20 13.61
N ALA A 153 -14.68 -11.78 13.78
CA ALA A 153 -14.99 -10.47 14.38
C ALA A 153 -14.40 -10.32 15.80
N ARG A 154 -14.50 -11.35 16.64
CA ARG A 154 -13.90 -11.36 18.00
C ARG A 154 -12.38 -11.26 17.95
N ARG A 155 -11.73 -11.92 16.99
CA ARG A 155 -10.28 -11.80 16.76
C ARG A 155 -9.88 -10.38 16.38
N ILE A 156 -10.58 -9.78 15.42
CA ILE A 156 -10.35 -8.38 15.02
C ILE A 156 -10.50 -7.43 16.22
N ARG A 157 -11.55 -7.63 17.03
CA ARG A 157 -11.76 -6.83 18.24
C ARG A 157 -10.62 -7.00 19.25
N ALA A 158 -10.13 -8.22 19.47
CA ALA A 158 -9.02 -8.48 20.38
C ALA A 158 -7.75 -7.73 19.95
N ILE A 159 -7.46 -7.68 18.65
CA ILE A 159 -6.37 -6.86 18.10
C ILE A 159 -6.65 -5.37 18.32
N ASN A 160 -7.86 -4.88 18.02
CA ASN A 160 -8.21 -3.46 18.18
C ASN A 160 -8.17 -2.99 19.64
N ASP A 161 -8.44 -3.86 20.60
CA ASP A 161 -8.30 -3.57 22.03
C ASP A 161 -6.84 -3.58 22.48
N ALA A 162 -6.05 -4.55 22.02
CA ALA A 162 -4.63 -4.62 22.31
C ALA A 162 -3.83 -3.48 21.66
N ALA A 163 -4.10 -3.14 20.41
CA ALA A 163 -3.35 -2.17 19.61
C ALA A 163 -4.28 -1.19 18.86
N PRO A 164 -4.98 -0.28 19.57
CA PRO A 164 -6.00 0.59 18.96
C PRO A 164 -5.49 1.57 17.90
N GLN A 165 -4.17 1.73 17.78
CA GLN A 165 -3.56 2.58 16.75
C GLN A 165 -3.41 1.87 15.41
N ALA A 166 -3.37 0.53 15.40
CA ALA A 166 -3.28 -0.28 14.19
C ALA A 166 -4.65 -0.41 13.51
N GLY A 167 -4.62 -0.56 12.19
CA GLY A 167 -5.73 -1.03 11.37
C GLY A 167 -5.74 -2.56 11.25
N ILE A 168 -6.66 -3.05 10.43
CA ILE A 168 -6.78 -4.46 10.06
C ILE A 168 -6.78 -4.54 8.54
N PHE A 169 -6.09 -5.55 8.02
CA PHE A 169 -6.09 -5.96 6.64
C PHE A 169 -6.80 -7.30 6.51
N LEU A 170 -7.72 -7.42 5.55
CA LEU A 170 -8.41 -8.67 5.23
C LEU A 170 -8.17 -8.99 3.76
N ASP A 171 -7.55 -10.14 3.51
CA ASP A 171 -7.17 -10.55 2.16
C ASP A 171 -8.36 -11.14 1.37
N ASN A 172 -8.22 -11.17 0.05
CA ASN A 172 -9.07 -11.88 -0.91
C ASN A 172 -10.58 -11.58 -0.80
N VAL A 173 -11.00 -10.35 -1.12
CA VAL A 173 -12.42 -10.02 -1.24
C VAL A 173 -13.01 -10.66 -2.50
N HIS A 174 -13.99 -11.55 -2.29
CA HIS A 174 -14.75 -12.18 -3.36
C HIS A 174 -16.26 -11.91 -3.23
N LEU A 175 -16.92 -11.74 -4.39
CA LEU A 175 -18.39 -11.61 -4.44
C LEU A 175 -19.10 -12.87 -3.94
N GLU A 176 -18.51 -14.04 -4.17
CA GLU A 176 -18.91 -15.29 -3.52
C GLU A 176 -18.58 -15.22 -2.02
N GLY A 177 -19.58 -14.88 -1.20
CA GLY A 177 -19.38 -14.60 0.23
C GLY A 177 -19.70 -13.16 0.64
N LYS A 178 -20.24 -12.34 -0.28
CA LYS A 178 -20.67 -10.96 0.00
C LYS A 178 -21.48 -10.82 1.30
N ALA A 179 -22.41 -11.74 1.58
CA ALA A 179 -23.22 -11.68 2.80
C ALA A 179 -22.36 -11.86 4.07
N GLY A 180 -21.41 -12.79 4.06
CA GLY A 180 -20.46 -12.99 5.16
C GLY A 180 -19.52 -11.80 5.36
N TRP A 181 -19.03 -11.21 4.26
CA TRP A 181 -18.23 -9.97 4.30
C TRP A 181 -18.99 -8.80 4.93
N ILE A 182 -20.22 -8.53 4.47
CA ILE A 182 -21.04 -7.46 5.03
C ILE A 182 -21.27 -7.71 6.52
N LYS A 183 -21.63 -8.94 6.89
CA LYS A 183 -21.88 -9.31 8.29
C LYS A 183 -20.64 -9.13 9.18
N LEU A 184 -19.47 -9.57 8.72
CA LEU A 184 -18.21 -9.35 9.44
C LEU A 184 -17.97 -7.86 9.67
N LEU A 185 -18.09 -7.07 8.61
CA LEU A 185 -17.74 -5.65 8.64
C LEU A 185 -18.75 -4.83 9.46
N GLU A 186 -20.03 -5.17 9.40
CA GLU A 186 -21.05 -4.58 10.27
C GLU A 186 -20.75 -4.87 11.75
N GLU A 187 -20.44 -6.13 12.09
CA GLU A 187 -20.10 -6.52 13.47
C GLU A 187 -18.83 -5.79 13.95
N VAL A 188 -17.78 -5.76 13.13
CA VAL A 188 -16.53 -5.04 13.44
C VAL A 188 -16.79 -3.55 13.63
N ARG A 189 -17.61 -2.91 12.78
CA ARG A 189 -17.93 -1.49 12.90
C ARG A 189 -18.81 -1.18 14.11
N GLN A 190 -19.62 -2.13 14.57
CA GLN A 190 -20.43 -1.99 15.78
C GLN A 190 -19.62 -2.20 17.07
N THR A 191 -18.67 -3.14 17.07
CA THR A 191 -18.00 -3.59 18.30
C THR A 191 -16.60 -3.02 18.52
N CYS A 192 -15.90 -2.61 17.47
CA CYS A 192 -14.57 -2.02 17.57
C CYS A 192 -14.62 -0.50 17.75
N LYS A 193 -13.48 0.10 18.09
CA LYS A 193 -13.38 1.56 18.21
C LYS A 193 -13.70 2.22 16.86
N PRO A 194 -14.46 3.34 16.83
CA PRO A 194 -14.79 4.04 15.58
C PRO A 194 -13.58 4.48 14.76
N THR A 195 -12.40 4.59 15.39
CA THR A 195 -11.13 4.96 14.77
C THR A 195 -10.41 3.80 14.08
N LEU A 196 -10.92 2.57 14.15
CA LEU A 196 -10.35 1.40 13.47
C LEU A 196 -10.30 1.66 11.96
N LYS A 197 -9.14 1.46 11.34
CA LYS A 197 -9.00 1.48 9.88
C LYS A 197 -9.08 0.06 9.34
N LEU A 198 -9.81 -0.13 8.24
CA LEU A 198 -9.96 -1.42 7.55
C LEU A 198 -9.46 -1.32 6.11
N LEU A 199 -8.47 -2.13 5.74
CA LEU A 199 -7.97 -2.30 4.37
C LEU A 199 -8.39 -3.68 3.91
N VAL A 200 -8.75 -3.82 2.64
CA VAL A 200 -9.09 -5.12 2.08
C VAL A 200 -8.39 -5.32 0.74
N ASN A 201 -7.99 -6.55 0.42
CA ASN A 201 -7.46 -6.86 -0.90
C ASN A 201 -8.61 -7.10 -1.89
N ALA A 202 -8.70 -6.27 -2.93
CA ALA A 202 -9.66 -6.44 -4.01
C ALA A 202 -9.14 -7.38 -5.12
N GLY A 203 -7.88 -7.82 -5.01
CA GLY A 203 -7.16 -8.62 -5.98
C GLY A 203 -7.03 -7.95 -7.34
N TRP A 204 -6.53 -8.72 -8.31
CA TRP A 204 -6.48 -8.29 -9.71
C TRP A 204 -7.87 -8.09 -10.35
N LYS A 205 -8.94 -8.69 -9.78
CA LYS A 205 -10.33 -8.65 -10.26
C LYS A 205 -11.15 -7.68 -9.42
N SER A 206 -10.64 -6.46 -9.27
CA SER A 206 -11.16 -5.45 -8.36
C SER A 206 -12.46 -4.73 -8.77
N ARG A 207 -13.22 -5.26 -9.75
CA ARG A 207 -14.46 -4.64 -10.24
C ARG A 207 -15.63 -4.93 -9.29
N ASN A 208 -16.63 -4.05 -9.26
CA ASN A 208 -17.87 -4.19 -8.48
C ASN A 208 -17.66 -4.23 -6.95
N MET A 209 -16.83 -3.33 -6.42
CA MET A 209 -16.49 -3.25 -4.99
C MET A 209 -17.24 -2.16 -4.22
N GLU A 210 -18.22 -1.50 -4.85
CA GLU A 210 -18.98 -0.39 -4.24
C GLU A 210 -19.77 -0.82 -3.00
N TRP A 211 -20.12 -2.10 -2.90
CA TRP A 211 -20.90 -2.63 -1.78
C TRP A 211 -20.08 -2.77 -0.48
N ILE A 212 -18.76 -2.90 -0.57
CA ILE A 212 -17.87 -3.03 0.61
C ILE A 212 -17.22 -1.68 0.96
N ALA A 213 -17.08 -0.77 -0.01
CA ALA A 213 -16.42 0.53 0.14
C ALA A 213 -16.89 1.35 1.37
N PRO A 214 -18.19 1.47 1.70
CA PRO A 214 -18.65 2.26 2.86
C PRO A 214 -18.14 1.77 4.22
N TYR A 215 -17.68 0.51 4.28
CA TYR A 215 -17.19 -0.12 5.49
C TYR A 215 -15.67 -0.02 5.64
N VAL A 216 -14.92 0.25 4.58
CA VAL A 216 -13.45 0.18 4.56
C VAL A 216 -12.82 1.55 4.35
N ASN A 217 -11.54 1.68 4.66
CA ASN A 217 -10.74 2.89 4.51
C ASN A 217 -9.89 2.90 3.24
N GLY A 218 -9.83 1.77 2.56
CA GLY A 218 -9.14 1.64 1.29
C GLY A 218 -9.16 0.21 0.79
N PHE A 219 -8.61 0.06 -0.41
CA PHE A 219 -8.41 -1.21 -1.09
C PHE A 219 -6.94 -1.38 -1.46
N GLU A 220 -6.44 -2.59 -1.34
CA GLU A 220 -5.31 -3.01 -2.15
C GLU A 220 -5.83 -3.45 -3.52
N PHE A 221 -5.21 -2.90 -4.57
CA PHE A 221 -5.45 -3.29 -5.96
C PHE A 221 -4.25 -4.10 -6.44
N GLU A 222 -4.18 -5.37 -6.04
CA GLU A 222 -3.06 -6.27 -6.35
C GLU A 222 -2.94 -6.53 -7.86
N ASP A 223 -1.94 -5.91 -8.49
CA ASP A 223 -1.59 -6.01 -9.92
C ASP A 223 -2.77 -5.86 -10.89
N ALA A 224 -3.81 -5.15 -10.44
CA ALA A 224 -5.07 -5.05 -11.17
C ALA A 224 -4.93 -4.24 -12.47
N VAL A 225 -3.99 -3.27 -12.52
CA VAL A 225 -3.68 -2.51 -13.73
C VAL A 225 -3.15 -3.40 -14.86
N SER A 226 -2.49 -4.50 -14.52
CA SER A 226 -1.92 -5.44 -15.49
C SER A 226 -2.95 -6.44 -16.03
N HIS A 227 -4.14 -6.48 -15.42
CA HIS A 227 -5.21 -7.44 -15.69
C HIS A 227 -6.48 -6.77 -16.23
N VAL A 228 -6.33 -5.61 -16.88
CA VAL A 228 -7.43 -4.94 -17.57
C VAL A 228 -7.79 -5.69 -18.86
N ASP A 229 -9.01 -6.24 -18.93
CA ASP A 229 -9.47 -7.11 -20.03
C ASP A 229 -9.35 -6.48 -21.43
N ASP A 230 -9.46 -5.15 -21.53
CA ASP A 230 -9.44 -4.37 -22.77
C ASP A 230 -8.10 -3.65 -23.02
N GLY A 231 -7.13 -3.81 -22.13
CA GLY A 231 -5.87 -3.05 -22.18
C GLY A 231 -5.99 -1.57 -21.79
N ASP A 232 -7.17 -1.11 -21.37
CA ASP A 232 -7.40 0.31 -21.02
C ASP A 232 -7.00 0.58 -19.57
N THR A 233 -5.72 0.91 -19.39
CA THR A 233 -5.19 1.21 -18.05
C THR A 233 -5.76 2.50 -17.47
N GLU A 234 -6.14 3.45 -18.30
CA GLU A 234 -6.72 4.74 -17.91
C GLU A 234 -8.14 4.53 -17.35
N ALA A 235 -8.92 3.63 -17.93
CA ALA A 235 -10.20 3.19 -17.35
C ALA A 235 -10.02 2.52 -15.98
N PHE A 236 -8.94 1.77 -15.77
CA PHE A 236 -8.59 1.25 -14.44
C PHE A 236 -8.37 2.37 -13.42
N TYR A 237 -7.52 3.35 -13.72
CA TYR A 237 -7.23 4.46 -12.81
C TYR A 237 -8.48 5.29 -12.49
N SER A 238 -9.32 5.56 -13.50
CA SER A 238 -10.61 6.23 -13.31
C SER A 238 -11.51 5.45 -12.34
N ARG A 239 -11.62 4.12 -12.52
CA ARG A 239 -12.43 3.25 -11.67
C ARG A 239 -11.97 3.25 -10.21
N ILE A 240 -10.67 3.09 -9.95
CA ILE A 240 -10.17 3.04 -8.57
C ILE A 240 -10.27 4.41 -7.88
N ALA A 241 -10.12 5.50 -8.63
CA ALA A 241 -10.32 6.86 -8.11
C ALA A 241 -11.79 7.12 -7.72
N GLU A 242 -12.75 6.63 -8.50
CA GLU A 242 -14.18 6.72 -8.13
C GLU A 242 -14.51 5.84 -6.91
N LEU A 243 -13.95 4.62 -6.86
CA LEU A 243 -14.16 3.72 -5.73
C LEU A 243 -13.64 4.30 -4.41
N ASP A 244 -12.46 4.94 -4.43
CA ASP A 244 -11.88 5.59 -3.26
C ASP A 244 -12.77 6.68 -2.66
N LYS A 245 -13.61 7.36 -3.47
CA LYS A 245 -14.56 8.36 -2.98
C LYS A 245 -15.67 7.76 -2.12
N LEU A 246 -15.94 6.46 -2.28
CA LEU A 246 -16.95 5.72 -1.52
C LEU A 246 -16.41 5.18 -0.19
N THR A 247 -15.09 5.23 0.01
CA THR A 247 -14.42 4.72 1.22
C THR A 247 -14.46 5.69 2.38
N ARG A 248 -14.25 5.16 3.59
CA ARG A 248 -14.09 5.93 4.82
C ARG A 248 -12.72 6.61 4.85
N ARG A 249 -12.62 7.70 5.62
CA ARG A 249 -11.35 8.41 5.86
C ARG A 249 -10.69 7.97 7.18
N PRO A 250 -9.36 8.05 7.32
CA PRO A 250 -8.38 8.45 6.29
C PRO A 250 -8.31 7.41 5.15
N LEU A 251 -7.98 7.88 3.95
CA LEU A 251 -7.79 7.00 2.78
C LEU A 251 -6.49 6.22 2.92
N MET A 252 -6.51 4.93 2.62
CA MET A 252 -5.31 4.09 2.63
C MET A 252 -5.31 3.04 1.53
N SER A 253 -5.97 3.31 0.40
CA SER A 253 -5.87 2.45 -0.78
C SER A 253 -4.45 2.41 -1.31
N VAL A 254 -4.07 1.27 -1.89
CA VAL A 254 -2.76 1.03 -2.47
C VAL A 254 -2.94 0.44 -3.87
N ASN A 255 -2.34 1.08 -4.88
CA ASN A 255 -2.16 0.49 -6.19
C ASN A 255 -0.86 -0.31 -6.17
N GLU A 256 -0.97 -1.64 -6.07
CA GLU A 256 0.19 -2.53 -6.18
C GLU A 256 0.36 -2.99 -7.62
N VAL A 257 1.59 -2.93 -8.11
CA VAL A 257 1.93 -3.34 -9.47
C VAL A 257 3.05 -4.36 -9.40
N TYR A 258 2.90 -5.47 -10.12
CA TYR A 258 3.96 -6.46 -10.20
C TYR A 258 4.90 -6.27 -11.39
N GLY A 259 6.17 -6.54 -11.17
CA GLY A 259 7.14 -6.75 -12.24
C GLY A 259 8.56 -6.99 -11.72
N PRO A 260 9.52 -7.20 -12.63
CA PRO A 260 10.92 -7.38 -12.26
C PRO A 260 11.43 -6.15 -11.49
N ARG A 261 12.15 -6.38 -10.38
CA ARG A 261 12.66 -5.28 -9.52
C ARG A 261 13.58 -4.30 -10.25
N ASP A 262 14.17 -4.72 -11.37
CA ASP A 262 15.03 -3.91 -12.25
C ASP A 262 14.28 -3.23 -13.41
N ASP A 263 12.98 -3.49 -13.61
CA ASP A 263 12.14 -2.78 -14.59
C ASP A 263 11.69 -1.41 -14.04
N THR A 264 12.66 -0.51 -13.94
CA THR A 264 12.44 0.86 -13.44
C THR A 264 11.53 1.67 -14.35
N GLN A 265 11.41 1.32 -15.63
CA GLN A 265 10.56 2.03 -16.59
C GLN A 265 9.08 1.75 -16.33
N ARG A 266 8.71 0.47 -16.13
CA ARG A 266 7.35 0.11 -15.73
C ARG A 266 7.00 0.70 -14.37
N MET A 267 7.89 0.56 -13.39
CA MET A 267 7.71 1.14 -12.06
C MET A 267 7.42 2.64 -12.16
N LEU A 268 8.27 3.41 -12.84
CA LEU A 268 8.11 4.86 -12.97
C LEU A 268 6.81 5.24 -13.68
N ARG A 269 6.45 4.51 -14.73
CA ARG A 269 5.24 4.75 -15.52
C ARG A 269 3.97 4.57 -14.68
N GLU A 270 3.85 3.48 -13.93
CA GLU A 270 2.68 3.25 -13.07
C GLU A 270 2.69 4.13 -11.82
N TYR A 271 3.87 4.44 -11.29
CA TYR A 271 4.00 5.39 -10.18
C TYR A 271 3.44 6.76 -10.58
N ILE A 272 3.88 7.32 -11.71
CA ILE A 272 3.39 8.60 -12.22
C ILE A 272 1.88 8.59 -12.45
N ARG A 273 1.33 7.52 -13.05
CA ARG A 273 -0.12 7.41 -13.24
C ARG A 273 -0.88 7.37 -11.91
N THR A 274 -0.36 6.64 -10.92
CA THR A 274 -0.94 6.59 -9.57
C THR A 274 -1.00 7.99 -8.95
N LEU A 275 0.10 8.76 -9.04
CA LEU A 275 0.17 10.13 -8.52
C LEU A 275 -0.81 11.08 -9.19
N VAL A 276 -0.96 11.00 -10.51
CA VAL A 276 -1.78 11.95 -11.28
C VAL A 276 -3.27 11.62 -11.18
N TYR A 277 -3.61 10.33 -11.21
CA TYR A 277 -5.00 9.89 -11.35
C TYR A 277 -5.66 9.43 -10.06
N THR A 278 -4.93 9.29 -8.96
CA THR A 278 -5.50 8.78 -7.71
C THR A 278 -4.90 9.48 -6.49
N ASP A 279 -5.54 9.29 -5.33
CA ASP A 279 -4.92 9.60 -4.05
C ASP A 279 -4.30 8.35 -3.40
N ALA A 280 -4.30 7.19 -4.05
CA ALA A 280 -3.80 5.95 -3.49
C ALA A 280 -2.29 6.00 -3.23
N ALA A 281 -1.83 5.21 -2.26
CA ALA A 281 -0.42 4.87 -2.15
C ALA A 281 0.00 3.95 -3.31
N PHE A 282 1.30 3.92 -3.61
CA PHE A 282 1.86 3.07 -4.66
C PHE A 282 2.77 1.99 -4.07
N LEU A 283 2.74 0.79 -4.65
CA LEU A 283 3.73 -0.26 -4.39
C LEU A 283 4.11 -0.91 -5.73
N TYR A 284 5.41 -1.11 -5.93
CA TYR A 284 5.94 -1.91 -7.03
C TYR A 284 6.68 -3.11 -6.47
N ALA A 285 6.16 -4.31 -6.70
CA ALA A 285 6.62 -5.53 -6.05
C ALA A 285 6.91 -6.67 -7.05
N ASP A 286 7.60 -7.70 -6.59
CA ASP A 286 7.93 -8.91 -7.36
C ASP A 286 7.05 -10.07 -6.92
N SER A 287 6.11 -10.47 -7.79
CA SER A 287 5.21 -11.59 -7.56
C SER A 287 5.91 -12.94 -7.48
N THR A 288 7.11 -13.08 -8.03
CA THR A 288 7.89 -14.33 -7.98
C THR A 288 8.34 -14.65 -6.56
N HIS A 289 8.40 -13.64 -5.67
CA HIS A 289 8.98 -13.76 -4.35
C HIS A 289 8.09 -13.25 -3.21
N GLY A 290 6.76 -13.15 -3.43
CA GLY A 290 5.78 -12.82 -2.40
C GLY A 290 5.88 -11.37 -1.91
N HIS A 291 5.55 -10.43 -2.80
CA HIS A 291 5.49 -8.98 -2.53
C HIS A 291 6.82 -8.31 -2.18
N LYS A 292 7.96 -8.94 -2.46
CA LYS A 292 9.27 -8.32 -2.23
C LYS A 292 9.51 -7.17 -3.19
N HIS A 293 10.06 -6.08 -2.68
CA HIS A 293 10.39 -4.91 -3.49
C HIS A 293 11.75 -4.31 -3.11
N GLY A 294 12.28 -3.50 -4.01
CA GLY A 294 13.39 -2.60 -3.70
C GLY A 294 12.87 -1.21 -3.30
N TRP A 295 13.77 -0.34 -2.84
CA TRP A 295 13.47 1.07 -2.69
C TRP A 295 13.94 1.83 -3.92
N HIS A 296 13.05 2.55 -4.60
CA HIS A 296 13.40 3.36 -5.76
C HIS A 296 13.64 4.81 -5.35
N ALA A 297 14.78 5.39 -5.74
CA ALA A 297 15.16 6.75 -5.34
C ALA A 297 14.12 7.83 -5.70
N ILE A 298 13.34 7.62 -6.77
CA ILE A 298 12.26 8.52 -7.18
C ILE A 298 11.12 8.61 -6.13
N TRP A 299 10.99 7.62 -5.25
CA TRP A 299 10.02 7.64 -4.15
C TRP A 299 10.42 8.61 -3.03
N ASP A 300 11.69 9.03 -2.97
CA ASP A 300 12.15 10.07 -2.04
C ASP A 300 11.98 11.49 -2.60
N ALA A 301 11.38 11.64 -3.79
CA ALA A 301 11.07 12.94 -4.35
C ALA A 301 10.14 13.72 -3.40
N GLN A 302 10.61 14.88 -2.95
CA GLN A 302 9.94 15.74 -1.97
C GLN A 302 8.82 16.54 -2.63
N LEU A 303 7.80 15.85 -3.11
CA LEU A 303 6.74 16.44 -3.92
C LEU A 303 5.71 17.22 -3.06
N GLY A 304 5.56 16.85 -1.79
CA GLY A 304 4.55 17.38 -0.87
C GLY A 304 3.20 16.68 -1.00
N ASP A 305 2.22 17.19 -0.26
CA ASP A 305 0.81 16.82 -0.44
C ASP A 305 0.26 17.34 -1.78
N ALA A 306 -0.76 16.67 -2.31
CA ALA A 306 -1.42 17.13 -3.52
C ALA A 306 -2.24 18.40 -3.26
N LEU A 307 -2.06 19.41 -4.10
CA LEU A 307 -2.83 20.66 -4.05
C LEU A 307 -4.10 20.57 -4.90
N ASP A 308 -4.03 19.84 -6.00
CA ASP A 308 -5.14 19.59 -6.91
C ASP A 308 -5.76 18.21 -6.63
N ALA A 309 -7.06 18.09 -6.91
CA ALA A 309 -7.73 16.80 -6.97
C ALA A 309 -7.08 15.89 -8.04
N ALA A 310 -7.22 14.57 -7.85
CA ALA A 310 -6.83 13.60 -8.86
C ALA A 310 -7.48 13.90 -10.21
N VAL A 311 -6.70 13.81 -11.28
CA VAL A 311 -7.16 14.12 -12.64
C VAL A 311 -8.02 12.97 -13.16
N VAL A 312 -9.15 13.27 -13.78
CA VAL A 312 -9.94 12.25 -14.49
C VAL A 312 -9.25 11.94 -15.82
N PRO A 313 -8.86 10.68 -16.10
CA PRO A 313 -8.23 10.32 -17.36
C PRO A 313 -9.08 10.70 -18.58
N ALA A 314 -8.45 11.26 -19.61
CA ALA A 314 -9.09 11.62 -20.87
C ALA A 314 -8.17 11.28 -22.05
N ALA A 315 -8.75 10.69 -23.11
CA ALA A 315 -8.00 10.18 -24.25
C ALA A 315 -7.15 11.28 -24.92
N GLY A 316 -5.85 11.01 -25.06
CA GLY A 316 -4.86 11.92 -25.65
C GLY A 316 -4.62 13.24 -24.88
N ALA A 317 -5.30 13.46 -23.76
CA ALA A 317 -5.17 14.68 -22.99
C ALA A 317 -3.99 14.56 -22.01
N LEU A 318 -3.16 15.62 -21.95
CA LEU A 318 -2.13 15.73 -20.92
C LEU A 318 -2.82 15.89 -19.57
N ALA A 319 -2.53 14.97 -18.66
CA ALA A 319 -2.90 15.08 -17.26
C ALA A 319 -1.79 15.83 -16.50
N ASP A 320 -2.21 16.73 -15.62
CA ASP A 320 -1.34 17.68 -14.96
C ASP A 320 -1.88 17.93 -13.55
N ARG A 321 -1.11 17.55 -12.54
CA ARG A 321 -1.51 17.64 -11.14
C ARG A 321 -0.46 18.34 -10.30
N LYS A 322 -0.85 19.38 -9.56
CA LYS A 322 0.04 20.12 -8.67
C LYS A 322 0.11 19.54 -7.27
N PHE A 323 1.27 19.70 -6.67
CA PHE A 323 1.62 19.35 -5.31
C PHE A 323 2.36 20.51 -4.65
N GLU A 324 2.54 20.50 -3.34
CA GLU A 324 3.13 21.64 -2.59
C GLU A 324 4.52 22.06 -3.10
N HIS A 325 5.30 21.10 -3.59
CA HIS A 325 6.70 21.31 -3.99
C HIS A 325 6.96 20.86 -5.43
N GLY A 326 5.92 20.82 -6.27
CA GLY A 326 6.09 20.45 -7.66
C GLY A 326 4.80 20.11 -8.37
N ARG A 327 4.93 19.39 -9.48
CA ARG A 327 3.81 18.88 -10.26
C ARG A 327 4.19 17.58 -10.97
N VAL A 328 3.18 16.80 -11.29
CA VAL A 328 3.33 15.56 -12.05
C VAL A 328 2.55 15.69 -13.35
N LEU A 329 3.20 15.34 -14.45
CA LEU A 329 2.63 15.38 -15.78
C LEU A 329 2.59 13.97 -16.36
N TRP A 330 1.49 13.61 -17.01
CA TRP A 330 1.33 12.32 -17.69
C TRP A 330 0.62 12.50 -19.03
N LEU A 331 1.19 11.94 -20.09
CA LEU A 331 0.57 11.90 -21.41
C LEU A 331 0.16 10.45 -21.72
N PRO A 332 -1.14 10.15 -21.84
CA PRO A 332 -1.61 8.78 -22.07
C PRO A 332 -1.14 8.25 -23.42
N ALA A 333 -1.05 6.93 -23.55
CA ALA A 333 -0.58 6.27 -24.78
C ALA A 333 -1.50 6.53 -26.00
N SER A 334 -2.75 6.91 -25.73
CA SER A 334 -3.73 7.33 -26.75
C SER A 334 -3.40 8.69 -27.41
N ALA A 335 -2.43 9.45 -26.89
CA ALA A 335 -1.95 10.67 -27.54
C ALA A 335 -1.21 10.33 -28.85
N ARG A 336 -1.55 11.03 -29.95
CA ARG A 336 -0.98 10.75 -31.28
C ARG A 336 0.47 11.22 -31.45
N GLN A 337 0.92 12.15 -30.62
CA GLN A 337 2.25 12.75 -30.71
C GLN A 337 2.71 13.21 -29.33
N ALA A 338 4.03 13.27 -29.14
CA ALA A 338 4.64 13.90 -27.99
C ALA A 338 4.14 15.33 -27.80
N ARG A 339 4.10 15.78 -26.54
CA ARG A 339 3.66 17.13 -26.18
C ARG A 339 4.79 17.89 -25.51
N ARG A 340 5.10 19.07 -26.06
CA ARG A 340 5.96 20.05 -25.39
C ARG A 340 5.14 20.90 -24.43
N VAL A 341 5.61 21.01 -23.19
CA VAL A 341 4.98 21.79 -22.12
C VAL A 341 5.98 22.86 -21.66
N GLU A 342 5.62 24.12 -21.84
CA GLU A 342 6.36 25.26 -21.29
C GLU A 342 5.92 25.45 -19.83
N LEU A 343 6.88 25.48 -18.90
CA LEU A 343 6.61 25.42 -17.47
C LEU A 343 6.37 26.79 -16.84
N GLY A 344 6.76 27.86 -17.52
CA GLY A 344 6.68 29.24 -17.01
C GLY A 344 7.69 29.58 -15.90
N GLU A 345 8.29 28.56 -15.27
CA GLU A 345 9.30 28.68 -14.23
C GLU A 345 10.39 27.60 -14.37
N ARG A 346 11.46 27.73 -13.59
CA ARG A 346 12.52 26.73 -13.52
C ARG A 346 12.12 25.63 -12.54
N MET A 347 12.10 24.39 -13.02
CA MET A 347 11.84 23.20 -12.20
C MET A 347 12.96 22.18 -12.35
N ILE A 348 13.01 21.19 -11.46
CA ILE A 348 13.96 20.09 -11.47
C ILE A 348 13.20 18.83 -11.88
N ASP A 349 13.63 18.18 -12.97
CA ASP A 349 13.16 16.83 -13.29
C ASP A 349 13.69 15.85 -12.24
N ALA A 350 12.79 15.20 -11.50
CA ALA A 350 13.13 14.34 -10.38
C ALA A 350 13.88 13.06 -10.80
N VAL A 351 13.80 12.66 -12.07
CA VAL A 351 14.49 11.48 -12.60
C VAL A 351 15.90 11.84 -13.04
N SER A 352 16.04 12.90 -13.85
CA SER A 352 17.34 13.28 -14.43
C SER A 352 18.15 14.25 -13.56
N GLY A 353 17.51 14.94 -12.61
CA GLY A 353 18.08 16.05 -11.85
C GLY A 353 18.27 17.34 -12.67
N ALA A 354 17.86 17.35 -13.93
CA ALA A 354 18.06 18.49 -14.81
C ALA A 354 17.14 19.66 -14.43
N CYS A 355 17.70 20.87 -14.42
CA CYS A 355 16.90 22.09 -14.31
C CYS A 355 16.32 22.45 -15.68
N VAL A 356 14.99 22.51 -15.78
CA VAL A 356 14.24 22.66 -17.03
C VAL A 356 13.24 23.82 -16.92
N THR A 357 12.97 24.46 -18.06
CA THR A 357 11.87 25.45 -18.22
C THR A 357 10.80 24.95 -19.20
N ALA A 358 11.08 23.84 -19.89
CA ALA A 358 10.16 23.14 -20.75
C ALA A 358 10.52 21.64 -20.75
N VAL A 359 9.51 20.81 -20.96
CA VAL A 359 9.68 19.35 -21.12
C VAL A 359 8.93 18.87 -22.36
N THR A 360 9.47 17.85 -23.01
CA THR A 360 8.74 17.09 -24.04
C THR A 360 8.35 15.76 -23.44
N ILE A 361 7.06 15.43 -23.47
CA ILE A 361 6.51 14.21 -22.90
C ILE A 361 6.05 13.32 -24.04
N GLU A 362 6.61 12.12 -24.13
CA GLU A 362 6.22 11.11 -25.13
C GLU A 362 4.88 10.46 -24.75
N SER A 363 4.15 9.95 -25.74
CA SER A 363 2.91 9.21 -25.48
C SER A 363 3.18 7.98 -24.61
N GLY A 364 2.36 7.78 -23.57
CA GLY A 364 2.52 6.68 -22.61
C GLY A 364 3.66 6.90 -21.61
N SER A 365 4.06 8.16 -21.40
CA SER A 365 5.10 8.55 -20.46
C SER A 365 4.68 9.78 -19.63
N GLY A 366 5.49 10.12 -18.64
CA GLY A 366 5.28 11.29 -17.81
C GLY A 366 6.55 11.73 -17.11
N VAL A 367 6.44 12.83 -16.37
CA VAL A 367 7.54 13.42 -15.61
C VAL A 367 7.07 13.90 -14.25
N ILE A 368 7.96 13.82 -13.26
CA ILE A 368 7.80 14.42 -11.94
C ILE A 368 8.73 15.63 -11.90
N LEU A 369 8.17 16.82 -11.67
CA LEU A 369 8.90 18.08 -11.69
C LEU A 369 8.81 18.71 -10.31
N LEU A 370 9.97 18.91 -9.67
CA LEU A 370 10.08 19.54 -8.37
C LEU A 370 10.33 21.04 -8.54
N SER A 371 9.74 21.85 -7.68
CA SER A 371 10.04 23.27 -7.60
C SER A 371 11.53 23.47 -7.36
N SER A 372 12.18 24.35 -8.13
CA SER A 372 13.55 24.73 -7.82
C SER A 372 13.53 25.49 -6.48
N PRO A 373 14.45 25.19 -5.52
CA PRO A 373 14.61 26.06 -4.37
C PRO A 373 14.85 27.48 -4.87
N SER A 374 14.13 28.44 -4.29
CA SER A 374 14.33 29.85 -4.60
C SER A 374 15.79 30.21 -4.28
N PRO A 375 16.49 30.93 -5.18
CA PRO A 375 17.91 31.20 -5.05
C PRO A 375 18.29 31.99 -3.79
#